data_AF-A0A7W1S001-F1
#
_entry.id   AF-A0A7W1S001-F1
#
_cell.length_a   1.000
_cell.length_b   1.000
_cell.length_c   1.000
_cell.angle_alpha   90.00
_cell.angle_beta   90.00
_cell.angle_gamma   90.00
#
_symmetry.space_group_name_H-M   'P 1'
#
loop_
_entity.id
_entity.type
_entity.pdbx_description
1 polymer ?
#
loop_
_entity_poly.entity_id
_entity_poly.type
_entity_poly.pdbx_seq_one_letter_code
_entity_poly.pdbx_strand_id
1 'polypeptide(L)'
;MRPDPRRGTVLIAIAGICALMASLGAAFLLRMRSDAEATAEVVRETQARVMLVAGCNYVLESSRLGWDTALGVNGAHREGFGWVDVRTGQAGPRDQANNAVWSDASRFPAIGGRAAR
;
A
#
# COMPACT_ATOMS: atom_id res chain seq x y z
N MET A 1 -63.87 17.82 34.66
CA MET A 1 -63.67 16.60 33.85
C MET A 1 -62.66 15.70 34.56
N ARG A 2 -63.06 14.51 35.02
CA ARG A 2 -62.12 13.51 35.59
C ARG A 2 -61.42 12.79 34.43
N PRO A 3 -60.06 12.70 34.43
CA PRO A 3 -59.35 11.96 33.40
C PRO A 3 -59.66 10.46 33.50
N ASP A 4 -59.96 9.83 32.36
CA ASP A 4 -60.18 8.39 32.28
C ASP A 4 -58.86 7.63 32.51
N PRO A 5 -58.76 6.76 33.54
CA PRO A 5 -57.54 6.04 33.87
C PRO A 5 -56.98 5.17 32.73
N ARG A 6 -57.85 4.74 31.79
CA ARG A 6 -57.45 3.96 30.59
C ARG A 6 -56.54 4.74 29.64
N ARG A 7 -56.67 6.08 29.58
CA ARG A 7 -55.84 6.93 28.71
C ARG A 7 -54.39 6.99 29.20
N GLY A 8 -54.19 6.96 30.51
CA GLY A 8 -52.84 6.96 31.11
C GLY A 8 -52.06 5.69 30.78
N THR A 9 -52.69 4.52 30.89
CA THR A 9 -52.05 3.23 30.55
C THR A 9 -51.62 3.13 29.09
N VAL A 10 -52.41 3.66 28.15
CA VAL A 10 -52.07 3.64 26.72
C VAL A 10 -50.82 4.50 26.44
N LEU A 11 -50.72 5.68 27.06
CA LEU A 11 -49.55 6.55 26.91
C LEU A 11 -48.27 5.89 27.44
N ILE A 12 -48.35 5.19 28.58
CA ILE A 12 -47.20 4.46 29.14
C ILE A 12 -46.76 3.33 28.20
N ALA A 13 -47.71 2.58 27.64
CA ALA A 13 -47.39 1.49 26.71
C ALA A 13 -46.72 2.00 25.43
N ILE A 14 -47.25 3.08 24.84
CA ILE A 14 -46.67 3.69 23.64
C ILE A 14 -45.28 4.27 23.96
N ALA A 15 -45.14 4.99 25.08
CA ALA A 15 -43.85 5.51 25.51
C ALA A 15 -42.82 4.38 25.71
N GLY A 16 -43.23 3.25 26.28
CA GLY A 16 -42.40 2.06 26.43
C GLY A 16 -41.96 1.47 25.10
N ILE A 17 -42.88 1.29 24.14
CA ILE A 17 -42.56 0.78 22.80
C ILE A 17 -41.62 1.75 22.07
N CYS A 18 -41.89 3.06 22.12
CA CYS A 18 -41.01 4.07 21.54
C CYS A 18 -39.61 4.03 22.17
N ALA A 19 -39.52 3.89 23.50
CA ALA A 19 -38.23 3.76 24.20
C ALA A 19 -37.48 2.49 23.77
N LEU A 20 -38.17 1.36 23.63
CA LEU A 20 -37.57 0.11 23.14
C LEU A 20 -37.05 0.26 21.71
N MET A 21 -37.84 0.84 20.81
CA MET A 21 -37.40 1.11 19.44
C MET A 21 -36.20 2.07 19.41
N ALA A 22 -36.23 3.14 20.20
CA ALA A 22 -35.12 4.08 20.30
C ALA A 22 -33.85 3.39 20.83
N SER A 23 -33.98 2.50 21.83
CA SER A 23 -32.84 1.76 22.38
C SER A 23 -32.21 0.81 21.36
N LEU A 24 -33.02 0.10 20.57
CA LEU A 24 -32.54 -0.77 19.50
C LEU A 24 -31.85 0.04 18.39
N GLY A 25 -32.43 1.18 18.02
CA GLY A 25 -31.82 2.11 17.07
C GLY A 25 -30.46 2.62 17.55
N ALA A 26 -30.37 3.01 18.82
CA ALA A 26 -29.11 3.47 19.41
C ALA A 26 -28.05 2.36 19.45
N ALA A 27 -28.43 1.14 19.84
CA ALA A 27 -27.53 -0.01 19.86
C ALA A 27 -26.98 -0.32 18.46
N PHE A 28 -27.83 -0.27 17.43
CA PHE A 28 -27.41 -0.47 16.05
C PHE A 28 -26.40 0.59 15.57
N LEU A 29 -26.66 1.87 15.85
CA LEU A 29 -25.75 2.96 15.49
C LEU A 29 -24.39 2.85 16.20
N LEU A 30 -24.39 2.50 17.49
CA LEU A 30 -23.16 2.27 18.25
C LEU A 30 -22.35 1.11 17.64
N ARG A 31 -23.03 0.03 17.25
CA ARG A 31 -22.37 -1.11 16.60
C ARG A 31 -21.76 -0.71 15.26
N MET A 32 -22.51 -0.02 14.40
CA MET A 32 -22.01 0.44 13.10
C MET A 32 -20.80 1.36 13.24
N ARG A 33 -20.82 2.26 14.24
CA ARG A 33 -19.69 3.13 14.51
C ARG A 33 -18.44 2.33 14.92
N SER A 34 -18.61 1.35 15.80
CA SER A 34 -17.50 0.48 16.23
C SER A 34 -16.91 -0.30 15.06
N ASP A 35 -17.75 -0.84 14.17
CA ASP A 35 -17.29 -1.59 13.00
C ASP A 35 -16.57 -0.68 11.98
N ALA A 36 -17.02 0.57 11.83
CA ALA A 36 -16.39 1.57 10.98
C ALA A 36 -15.00 1.98 11.52
N GLU A 37 -14.88 2.22 12.83
CA GLU A 37 -13.62 2.57 13.48
C GLU A 37 -12.60 1.43 13.34
N ALA A 38 -13.01 0.17 13.52
CA ALA A 38 -12.15 -1.00 13.32
C ALA A 38 -11.68 -1.13 11.86
N THR A 39 -12.57 -0.90 10.88
CA THR A 39 -12.21 -0.98 9.45
C THR A 39 -11.24 0.13 9.06
N ALA A 40 -11.40 1.33 9.61
CA ALA A 40 -10.52 2.47 9.33
C ALA A 40 -9.07 2.25 9.81
N GLU A 41 -8.87 1.48 10.88
CA GLU A 41 -7.53 1.09 11.34
C GLU A 41 -6.85 0.13 10.33
N VAL A 42 -7.56 -0.91 9.88
CA VAL A 42 -7.05 -1.87 8.89
C VAL A 42 -6.72 -1.19 7.56
N VAL A 43 -7.56 -0.26 7.10
CA VAL A 43 -7.30 0.50 5.86
C VAL A 43 -6.03 1.34 5.99
N ARG A 44 -5.82 2.01 7.12
CA ARG A 44 -4.59 2.80 7.34
C ARG A 44 -3.34 1.92 7.38
N GLU A 45 -3.40 0.77 8.05
CA GLU A 45 -2.28 -0.17 8.10
C GLU A 45 -1.93 -0.72 6.71
N THR A 46 -2.93 -1.18 5.97
CA THR A 46 -2.73 -1.72 4.61
C THR A 46 -2.16 -0.68 3.66
N GLN A 47 -2.65 0.56 3.70
CA GLN A 47 -2.10 1.67 2.93
C GLN A 47 -0.64 1.96 3.29
N ALA A 48 -0.30 1.97 4.59
CA ALA A 48 1.08 2.17 5.03
C ALA A 48 2.02 1.06 4.52
N ARG A 49 1.58 -0.21 4.58
CA ARG A 49 2.34 -1.35 4.05
C ARG A 49 2.55 -1.24 2.54
N VAL A 50 1.50 -0.91 1.79
CA VAL A 50 1.58 -0.74 0.33
C VAL A 50 2.54 0.40 -0.03
N MET A 51 2.44 1.54 0.65
CA MET A 51 3.30 2.69 0.41
C MET A 51 4.76 2.39 0.73
N LEU A 52 5.02 1.67 1.83
CA LEU A 52 6.37 1.24 2.19
C LEU A 52 6.96 0.32 1.12
N VAL A 53 6.21 -0.69 0.68
CA VAL A 53 6.66 -1.63 -0.38
C VAL A 53 6.91 -0.88 -1.69
N ALA A 54 6.01 0.03 -2.07
CA ALA A 54 6.19 0.86 -3.26
C ALA A 54 7.46 1.73 -3.15
N GLY A 55 7.72 2.33 -1.99
CA GLY A 55 8.94 3.10 -1.72
C GLY A 55 10.20 2.26 -1.80
N CYS A 56 10.21 1.07 -1.19
CA CYS A 56 11.33 0.13 -1.29
C CYS A 56 11.60 -0.29 -2.74
N ASN A 57 10.54 -0.59 -3.51
CA ASN A 57 10.67 -0.93 -4.93
C ASN A 57 11.22 0.25 -5.73
N TYR A 58 10.74 1.47 -5.47
CA TYR A 58 11.26 2.66 -6.12
C TYR A 58 12.75 2.87 -5.84
N VAL A 59 13.19 2.69 -4.59
CA VAL A 59 14.61 2.78 -4.22
C VAL A 59 15.42 1.70 -4.93
N LEU A 60 14.93 0.46 -4.95
CA LEU A 60 15.60 -0.64 -5.65
C LEU A 60 15.72 -0.37 -7.15
N GLU A 61 14.65 0.07 -7.82
CA GLU A 61 14.69 0.39 -9.24
C GLU A 61 15.54 1.64 -9.53
N SER A 62 15.47 2.67 -8.68
CA SER A 62 16.31 3.86 -8.82
C SER A 62 17.78 3.55 -8.58
N SER A 63 18.10 2.57 -7.73
CA SER A 63 19.48 2.07 -7.56
C SER A 63 20.00 1.33 -8.80
N ARG A 64 19.12 0.90 -9.71
CA ARG A 64 19.48 0.24 -10.97
C ARG A 64 19.69 1.24 -12.12
N LEU A 65 19.25 2.49 -11.97
CA LEU A 65 19.50 3.56 -12.93
C LEU A 65 20.96 4.03 -12.77
N GLY A 66 21.84 3.53 -13.64
CA GLY A 66 23.20 4.02 -13.77
C GLY A 66 23.28 5.19 -14.75
N TRP A 67 24.33 6.00 -14.62
CA TRP A 67 24.68 7.02 -15.60
C TRP A 67 25.88 6.54 -16.39
N ASP A 68 25.80 6.57 -17.72
CA ASP A 68 26.94 6.24 -18.57
C ASP A 68 28.04 7.30 -18.41
N THR A 69 29.24 6.87 -18.03
CA THR A 69 30.41 7.74 -17.93
C THR A 69 30.97 8.13 -19.30
N ALA A 70 30.58 7.43 -20.37
CA ALA A 70 30.97 7.78 -21.74
C ALA A 70 30.06 8.87 -22.30
N LEU A 71 30.67 9.95 -22.79
CA LEU A 71 29.98 10.94 -23.63
C LEU A 71 29.49 10.23 -24.91
N GLY A 72 28.18 10.25 -25.15
CA GLY A 72 27.62 9.72 -26.38
C GLY A 72 28.09 10.49 -27.62
N VAL A 73 27.69 10.04 -28.80
CA VAL A 73 28.08 10.58 -30.12
C VAL A 73 27.88 12.11 -30.26
N ASN A 74 27.02 12.72 -29.42
CA ASN A 74 26.72 14.16 -29.41
C ASN A 74 27.21 14.89 -28.14
N GLY A 75 28.08 14.28 -27.33
CA GLY A 75 28.51 14.87 -26.05
C GLY A 75 27.45 14.82 -24.94
N ALA A 76 26.33 14.13 -25.16
CA ALA A 76 25.31 13.89 -24.15
C ALA A 76 25.55 12.53 -23.48
N HIS A 77 25.44 12.47 -22.15
CA HIS A 77 25.38 11.21 -21.42
C HIS A 77 24.17 10.40 -21.91
N ARG A 78 24.38 9.12 -22.25
CA ARG A 78 23.28 8.21 -22.57
C ARG A 78 22.74 7.59 -21.28
N GLU A 79 21.46 7.21 -21.30
CA GLU A 79 20.87 6.40 -20.24
C GLU A 79 21.65 5.08 -20.17
N GLY A 80 22.41 4.90 -19.09
CA GLY A 80 23.25 3.74 -18.87
C GLY A 80 22.45 2.65 -18.18
N PHE A 81 22.07 1.60 -18.91
CA PHE A 81 21.43 0.44 -18.30
C PHE A 81 22.50 -0.44 -17.62
N GLY A 82 22.91 -0.05 -16.42
CA GLY A 82 23.87 -0.81 -15.60
C GLY A 82 24.34 0.01 -14.41
N TRP A 83 24.09 -0.47 -13.19
CA TRP A 83 24.70 0.12 -12.00
C TRP A 83 26.20 -0.21 -12.01
N VAL A 84 27.06 0.77 -11.76
CA VAL A 84 28.48 0.49 -11.49
C VAL A 84 28.55 -0.07 -10.07
N ASP A 85 29.06 -1.30 -9.93
CA ASP A 85 29.24 -1.92 -8.62
C ASP A 85 30.28 -1.13 -7.83
N VAL A 86 29.82 -0.38 -6.82
CA VAL A 86 30.66 0.46 -5.95
C VAL A 86 31.77 -0.30 -5.23
N ARG A 87 31.66 -1.63 -5.10
CA ARG A 87 32.72 -2.46 -4.49
C ARG A 87 33.90 -2.70 -5.43
N THR A 88 33.68 -2.59 -6.74
CA THR A 88 34.67 -2.99 -7.77
C THR A 88 34.91 -1.92 -8.83
N GLY A 89 34.07 -0.89 -8.92
CA GLY A 89 34.10 0.12 -9.97
C GLY A 89 33.71 -0.40 -11.36
N GLN A 90 33.15 -1.61 -11.45
CA GLN A 90 32.84 -2.28 -12.72
C GLN A 90 31.32 -2.27 -13.00
N ALA A 91 30.90 -2.36 -14.26
CA ALA A 91 29.48 -2.50 -14.61
C ALA A 91 28.87 -3.78 -13.97
N GLY A 92 27.70 -3.64 -13.35
CA GLY A 92 26.89 -4.71 -12.74
C GLY A 92 25.64 -5.04 -13.56
N PRO A 93 24.85 -6.08 -13.20
CA PRO A 93 25.00 -6.98 -12.04
C PRO A 93 26.02 -8.10 -12.26
N ARG A 94 26.66 -8.56 -11.17
CA ARG A 94 27.60 -9.68 -11.14
C ARG A 94 27.05 -10.85 -10.32
N ASP A 95 27.39 -12.08 -10.68
CA ASP A 95 27.00 -13.29 -9.93
C ASP A 95 27.86 -13.48 -8.66
N GLN A 96 27.58 -14.53 -7.88
CA GLN A 96 28.36 -14.85 -6.67
C GLN A 96 29.84 -15.15 -6.97
N ALA A 97 30.17 -15.51 -8.20
CA ALA A 97 31.54 -15.76 -8.67
C ALA A 97 32.19 -14.50 -9.30
N ASN A 98 31.57 -13.32 -9.14
CA ASN A 98 32.02 -12.04 -9.66
C ASN A 98 32.07 -11.97 -11.20
N ASN A 99 31.38 -12.85 -11.91
CA ASN A 99 31.23 -12.73 -13.36
C ASN A 99 30.13 -11.72 -13.67
N ALA A 100 30.29 -10.97 -14.77
CA ALA A 100 29.19 -10.17 -15.26
C ALA A 100 28.02 -11.11 -15.58
N VAL A 101 26.85 -10.88 -14.95
CA VAL A 101 25.61 -11.59 -15.30
C VAL A 101 25.27 -11.34 -16.77
N TRP A 102 25.86 -10.28 -17.33
CA TRP A 102 25.62 -9.74 -18.64
C TRP A 102 26.89 -9.24 -19.32
N SER A 103 27.14 -9.69 -20.54
CA SER A 103 28.34 -9.37 -21.32
C SER A 103 28.05 -8.51 -22.56
N ASP A 104 26.79 -8.19 -22.86
CA ASP A 104 26.39 -7.50 -24.08
C ASP A 104 25.55 -6.26 -23.73
N ALA A 105 26.10 -5.07 -23.96
CA ALA A 105 25.50 -3.78 -23.62
C ALA A 105 24.31 -3.40 -24.54
N SER A 106 23.98 -4.23 -25.54
CA SER A 106 23.06 -3.88 -26.62
C SER A 106 21.62 -4.39 -26.48
N ARG A 107 21.30 -5.26 -25.50
CA ARG A 107 19.98 -5.92 -25.41
C ARG A 107 19.52 -6.19 -24.00
N PHE A 108 18.44 -5.54 -23.50
CA PHE A 108 17.81 -5.75 -22.17
C PHE A 108 17.59 -7.24 -21.80
N PRO A 109 17.73 -7.69 -20.52
CA PRO A 109 17.60 -9.10 -20.20
C PRO A 109 16.14 -9.48 -20.33
N ALA A 110 15.87 -10.69 -20.85
CA ALA A 110 14.56 -11.28 -20.67
C ALA A 110 14.27 -11.37 -19.16
N ILE A 111 13.09 -10.90 -18.74
CA ILE A 111 12.61 -11.03 -17.36
C ILE A 111 12.67 -12.52 -16.99
N GLY A 112 13.53 -12.89 -16.02
CA GLY A 112 13.78 -14.29 -15.63
C GLY A 112 15.11 -14.91 -16.11
N GLY A 113 16.07 -14.12 -16.60
CA GLY A 113 17.42 -14.59 -16.95
C GLY A 113 18.25 -15.11 -15.76
N ARG A 114 19.48 -15.59 -16.04
CA ARG A 114 20.40 -16.35 -15.14
C ARG A 114 20.54 -15.89 -13.68
N ALA A 115 20.18 -14.64 -13.34
CA ALA A 115 20.12 -14.18 -11.95
C ALA A 115 18.94 -14.76 -11.13
N ALA A 116 17.98 -15.42 -11.77
CA ALA A 116 16.80 -16.03 -11.13
C ALA A 116 16.92 -17.55 -10.89
N ARG A 117 18.10 -18.16 -11.10
CA ARG A 117 18.37 -19.57 -10.80
C ARG A 117 19.41 -19.71 -9.71
#